data_AF-A0A2V5KVD2-F1
#
_entry.id   AF-A0A2V5KVD2-F1
#
_cell.length_a   1.000
_cell.length_b   1.000
_cell.length_c   1.000
_cell.angle_alpha   90.00
_cell.angle_beta   90.00
_cell.angle_gamma   90.00
#
_symmetry.space_group_name_H-M   'P 1'
#
loop_
_entity.id
_entity.type
_entity.pdbx_description
1 polymer ?
#
loop_
_entity_poly.entity_id
_entity_poly.type
_entity_poly.pdbx_seq_one_letter_code
_entity_poly.pdbx_strand_id
1 'polypeptide(L)'
;MKNSGRDLGRLFSGTEFRVSPPRAVIGLEAEFNLLIDGRKRRPEKVFGDPSRLVRRRMIPRIGKSFQLPAGGAIYFDTGVVEVATPIVELERGCCQRATRLLWEQIRYLRAELDHWGKRHGCQCRLQGFSSHYNFSFLDARKSKDRNATKLAYLLAHILPVPVLLLAANRQSSAVGVRPRKTRVEVTADFTPDPALMLATCAFVAGVVETVLRWESFGLRQLNRNRLPRITPYRLRKHSSRRGWRITRDSLGTNPFLADINAPLWKLRDGRALSLRAIAVDSLKPFRHEIKRLGDLITLQHVAAVFAGDARSLLDFPNRPEAYDDVGRVIDWGRRRMRHWSRSRYEKAIHRVIAREPMRLGKKRYRVERMNGWYQVDFREIGTGKRRTFNLDELVRLSAAKKLLPSAPRKRKAPKKRRA
;
A
#
# COMPACT_ATOMS: atom_id res chain seq x y z
N MET A 1 13.52 -28.13 7.70
CA MET A 1 12.84 -28.82 8.82
C MET A 1 11.34 -28.74 8.65
N LYS A 2 10.69 -29.92 8.61
CA LYS A 2 9.23 -30.09 8.59
C LYS A 2 8.66 -29.49 9.88
N ASN A 3 7.74 -28.53 9.79
CA ASN A 3 6.87 -28.16 10.90
C ASN A 3 5.47 -28.68 10.60
N SER A 4 5.23 -29.86 11.16
CA SER A 4 3.93 -30.47 11.40
C SER A 4 2.98 -29.48 12.07
N GLY A 5 1.82 -29.28 11.46
CA GLY A 5 0.69 -28.66 12.14
C GLY A 5 0.27 -29.53 13.32
N ARG A 6 0.13 -28.91 14.50
CA ARG A 6 -0.70 -29.43 15.59
C ARG A 6 -1.48 -28.27 16.21
N ASP A 7 -2.79 -28.45 16.15
CA ASP A 7 -3.86 -27.94 17.02
C ASP A 7 -3.88 -26.46 17.39
N LEU A 8 -4.54 -25.68 16.53
CA LEU A 8 -5.20 -24.43 16.93
C LEU A 8 -6.71 -24.70 17.03
N GLY A 9 -7.16 -24.83 18.28
CA GLY A 9 -8.52 -25.22 18.64
C GLY A 9 -9.63 -24.40 17.98
N ARG A 10 -10.58 -25.16 17.41
CA ARG A 10 -12.03 -24.89 17.36
C ARG A 10 -12.55 -24.42 18.74
N LEU A 11 -13.61 -23.62 18.93
CA LEU A 11 -14.60 -22.95 18.08
C LEU A 11 -15.25 -21.83 18.93
N PHE A 12 -15.50 -20.66 18.33
CA PHE A 12 -16.85 -20.11 18.42
C PHE A 12 -17.62 -20.80 17.28
N SER A 13 -18.76 -21.44 17.56
CA SER A 13 -19.52 -22.16 16.53
C SER A 13 -19.72 -21.31 15.27
N GLY A 14 -19.27 -21.81 14.12
CA GLY A 14 -19.59 -21.26 12.79
C GLY A 14 -18.59 -20.31 12.11
N THR A 15 -17.34 -20.13 12.56
CA THR A 15 -16.35 -19.37 11.77
C THR A 15 -15.01 -20.10 11.61
N GLU A 16 -14.66 -20.45 10.37
CA GLU A 16 -13.32 -20.94 9.99
C GLU A 16 -12.24 -19.89 10.32
N PHE A 17 -11.15 -20.30 10.97
CA PHE A 17 -10.01 -19.43 11.21
C PHE A 17 -9.21 -19.21 9.93
N ARG A 18 -9.30 -18.01 9.35
CA ARG A 18 -8.63 -17.68 8.07
C ARG A 18 -7.29 -16.99 8.27
N VAL A 19 -6.28 -17.46 7.53
CA VAL A 19 -4.92 -16.89 7.52
C VAL A 19 -4.83 -15.65 6.62
N SER A 20 -5.79 -15.46 5.73
CA SER A 20 -5.94 -14.26 4.88
C SER A 20 -7.31 -13.64 5.09
N PRO A 21 -7.46 -12.32 4.90
CA PRO A 21 -8.74 -11.67 5.03
C PRO A 21 -9.74 -12.23 4.01
N PRO A 22 -11.01 -12.39 4.40
CA PRO A 22 -12.08 -12.84 3.52
C PRO A 22 -12.54 -11.75 2.55
N ARG A 23 -11.90 -10.57 2.56
CA ARG A 23 -12.19 -9.42 1.71
C ARG A 23 -10.91 -8.94 1.05
N ALA A 24 -11.04 -8.32 -0.12
CA ALA A 24 -9.93 -7.65 -0.77
C ALA A 24 -9.40 -6.50 0.11
N VAL A 25 -8.09 -6.32 0.11
CA VAL A 25 -7.38 -5.28 0.85
C VAL A 25 -6.31 -4.64 -0.03
N ILE A 26 -5.92 -3.44 0.35
CA ILE A 26 -4.82 -2.68 -0.23
C ILE A 26 -3.75 -2.40 0.82
N GLY A 27 -2.49 -2.35 0.38
CA GLY A 27 -1.38 -1.81 1.17
C GLY A 27 -0.36 -1.16 0.26
N LEU A 28 0.35 -0.15 0.78
CA LEU A 28 1.45 0.51 0.08
C LEU A 28 2.75 0.29 0.83
N GLU A 29 3.85 0.23 0.09
CA GLU A 29 5.20 0.11 0.64
C GLU A 29 6.11 1.13 -0.06
N ALA A 30 7.10 1.64 0.66
CA ALA A 30 8.11 2.53 0.11
C ALA A 30 9.49 2.14 0.64
N GLU A 31 10.46 2.12 -0.26
CA GLU A 31 11.86 1.82 0.02
C GLU A 31 12.71 3.08 -0.14
N PHE A 32 13.74 3.20 0.70
CA PHE A 32 14.64 4.35 0.75
C PHE A 32 16.10 3.92 0.87
N ASN A 33 16.96 4.58 0.10
CA ASN A 33 18.39 4.58 0.40
C ASN A 33 18.65 5.47 1.61
N LEU A 34 19.47 5.00 2.54
CA LEU A 34 19.96 5.82 3.65
C LEU A 34 21.24 6.54 3.23
N LEU A 35 21.27 7.86 3.39
CA LEU A 35 22.47 8.67 3.25
C LEU A 35 22.86 9.25 4.61
N ILE A 36 24.14 9.16 4.96
CA ILE A 36 24.74 9.81 6.13
C ILE A 36 25.91 10.65 5.64
N ASP A 37 25.86 11.96 5.88
CA ASP A 37 26.83 12.95 5.42
C ASP A 37 27.07 12.85 3.90
N GLY A 38 25.97 12.70 3.16
CA GLY A 38 25.96 12.56 1.69
C GLY A 38 26.38 11.19 1.17
N ARG A 39 26.85 10.27 2.00
CA ARG A 39 27.29 8.94 1.58
C ARG A 39 26.21 7.90 1.78
N LYS A 40 25.93 7.09 0.76
CA LYS A 40 25.00 5.95 0.87
C LYS A 40 25.53 4.94 1.89
N ARG A 41 24.69 4.55 2.85
CA ARG A 41 24.99 3.56 3.89
C ARG A 41 23.92 2.47 3.90
N ARG A 42 24.32 1.27 4.30
CA ARG A 42 23.38 0.16 4.53
C ARG A 42 22.78 0.29 5.94
N PRO A 43 21.45 0.40 6.09
CA PRO A 43 20.83 0.60 7.40
C PRO A 43 21.10 -0.57 8.37
N GLU A 44 21.25 -1.80 7.88
CA GLU A 44 21.61 -2.96 8.71
C GLU A 44 23.02 -2.84 9.30
N LYS A 45 23.92 -2.10 8.63
CA LYS A 45 25.29 -1.87 9.12
C LYS A 45 25.37 -0.69 10.08
N VAL A 46 24.52 0.32 9.89
CA VAL A 46 24.48 1.50 10.76
C VAL A 46 23.72 1.20 12.05
N PHE A 47 22.52 0.60 11.93
CA PHE A 47 21.61 0.43 13.07
C PHE A 47 21.48 -1.03 13.52
N GLY A 48 21.94 -2.01 12.73
CA GLY A 48 21.63 -3.43 12.98
C GLY A 48 20.22 -3.79 12.56
N ASP A 49 19.24 -3.35 13.34
CA ASP A 49 17.81 -3.56 13.08
C ASP A 49 16.97 -2.32 13.45
N PRO A 50 15.72 -2.22 12.97
CA PRO A 50 14.89 -1.03 13.18
C PRO A 50 14.66 -0.63 14.65
N SER A 51 14.76 -1.56 15.60
CA SER A 51 14.55 -1.28 17.03
C SER A 51 15.65 -0.41 17.65
N ARG A 52 16.82 -0.30 17.01
CA ARG A 52 17.90 0.60 17.44
C ARG A 52 17.79 2.01 16.84
N LEU A 53 16.96 2.19 15.81
CA LEU A 53 16.65 3.50 15.24
C LEU A 53 15.41 4.13 15.91
N VAL A 54 14.35 3.34 16.08
CA VAL A 54 13.07 3.84 16.59
C VAL A 54 13.07 3.85 18.12
N ARG A 55 12.93 5.03 18.72
CA ARG A 55 12.98 5.20 20.19
C ARG A 55 11.83 4.51 20.93
N ARG A 56 10.63 4.53 20.35
CA ARG A 56 9.45 3.89 20.96
C ARG A 56 9.50 2.39 20.74
N ARG A 57 9.26 1.62 21.80
CA ARG A 57 9.27 0.16 21.74
C ARG A 57 8.26 -0.38 20.71
N MET A 58 8.76 -1.06 19.69
CA MET A 58 7.97 -1.62 18.60
C MET A 58 7.53 -3.06 18.85
N ILE A 59 6.39 -3.47 18.25
CA ILE A 59 5.92 -4.86 18.34
C ILE A 59 6.69 -5.67 17.30
N PRO A 60 7.36 -6.77 17.68
CA PRO A 60 8.03 -7.61 16.70
C PRO A 60 7.01 -8.17 15.70
N ARG A 61 7.42 -8.31 14.44
CA ARG A 61 6.67 -9.05 13.42
C ARG A 61 7.43 -10.34 13.12
N ILE A 62 6.84 -11.24 12.33
CA ILE A 62 7.59 -12.38 11.79
C ILE A 62 8.73 -11.87 10.89
N GLY A 63 9.90 -12.50 11.00
CA GLY A 63 11.10 -12.12 10.29
C GLY A 63 11.82 -10.94 10.94
N LYS A 64 12.45 -10.08 10.13
CA LYS A 64 13.25 -8.92 10.58
C LYS A 64 12.45 -7.61 10.64
N SER A 65 11.12 -7.70 10.56
CA SER A 65 10.25 -6.52 10.53
C SER A 65 9.65 -6.20 11.90
N PHE A 66 9.31 -4.93 12.09
CA PHE A 66 8.72 -4.41 13.32
C PHE A 66 7.48 -3.58 13.00
N GLN A 67 6.50 -3.60 13.89
CA GLN A 67 5.31 -2.75 13.81
C GLN A 67 5.67 -1.37 14.35
N LEU A 68 5.59 -0.35 13.49
CA LEU A 68 5.82 1.04 13.84
C LEU A 68 4.71 1.58 14.76
N PRO A 69 5.04 2.50 15.69
CA PRO A 69 4.03 3.21 16.49
C PRO A 69 3.03 4.01 15.65
N ALA A 70 3.43 4.43 14.44
CA ALA A 70 2.57 5.11 13.48
C ALA A 70 1.56 4.18 12.78
N GLY A 71 1.56 2.87 13.02
CA GLY A 71 0.56 1.95 12.50
C GLY A 71 1.04 0.98 11.41
N GLY A 72 2.15 1.27 10.74
CA GLY A 72 2.71 0.46 9.67
C GLY A 72 3.79 -0.52 10.13
N ALA A 73 4.58 -1.00 9.20
CA ALA A 73 5.77 -1.81 9.47
C ALA A 73 7.03 -1.10 8.99
N ILE A 74 8.16 -1.43 9.61
CA ILE A 74 9.50 -1.04 9.19
C ILE A 74 10.41 -2.26 9.15
N TYR A 75 11.29 -2.32 8.17
CA TYR A 75 12.39 -3.28 8.11
C TYR A 75 13.54 -2.75 7.25
N PHE A 76 14.68 -3.41 7.38
CA PHE A 76 15.83 -3.20 6.51
C PHE A 76 15.97 -4.43 5.63
N ASP A 77 15.95 -4.24 4.30
CA ASP A 77 16.13 -5.29 3.32
C ASP A 77 17.17 -4.85 2.29
N THR A 78 18.19 -5.68 2.07
CA THR A 78 19.15 -5.53 0.97
C THR A 78 19.77 -4.12 0.87
N GLY A 79 19.99 -3.46 2.02
CA GLY A 79 20.62 -2.14 2.07
C GLY A 79 19.67 -0.95 1.90
N VAL A 80 18.35 -1.16 1.92
CA VAL A 80 17.34 -0.08 1.95
C VAL A 80 16.53 -0.11 3.25
N VAL A 81 16.00 1.05 3.64
CA VAL A 81 14.97 1.15 4.67
C VAL A 81 13.62 1.03 4.00
N GLU A 82 12.79 0.09 4.45
CA GLU A 82 11.44 -0.09 3.92
C GLU A 82 10.39 0.21 4.99
N VAL A 83 9.36 0.94 4.58
CA VAL A 83 8.15 1.15 5.38
C VAL A 83 6.91 0.67 4.61
N ALA A 84 6.01 0.03 5.32
CA ALA A 84 4.77 -0.51 4.77
C ALA A 84 3.56 0.01 5.54
N THR A 85 2.45 0.26 4.86
CA THR A 85 1.18 0.57 5.52
C THR A 85 0.63 -0.65 6.26
N PRO A 86 -0.21 -0.46 7.28
CA PRO A 86 -1.17 -1.51 7.62
C PRO A 86 -2.07 -1.80 6.41
N ILE A 87 -2.67 -2.99 6.36
CA ILE A 87 -3.67 -3.28 5.34
C ILE A 87 -4.94 -2.46 5.57
N VAL A 88 -5.55 -2.03 4.47
CA VAL A 88 -6.82 -1.29 4.45
C VAL A 88 -7.82 -2.08 3.63
N GLU A 89 -9.05 -2.19 4.10
CA GLU A 89 -10.14 -2.81 3.36
C GLU A 89 -10.34 -2.12 2.00
N LEU A 90 -10.51 -2.89 0.92
CA LEU A 90 -10.72 -2.36 -0.42
C LEU A 90 -12.18 -1.87 -0.57
N GLU A 91 -12.45 -0.71 0.01
CA GLU A 91 -13.75 -0.03 0.03
C GLU A 91 -13.58 1.44 -0.35
N ARG A 92 -14.67 2.20 -0.49
CA ARG A 92 -14.60 3.64 -0.81
C ARG A 92 -13.69 4.39 0.18
N GLY A 93 -12.78 5.21 -0.35
CA GLY A 93 -11.80 5.97 0.42
C GLY A 93 -10.53 5.17 0.78
N CYS A 94 -10.39 3.93 0.32
CA CYS A 94 -9.23 3.09 0.66
C CYS A 94 -7.90 3.66 0.15
N CYS A 95 -7.91 4.28 -1.04
CA CYS A 95 -6.70 4.82 -1.67
C CYS A 95 -6.16 6.03 -0.90
N GLN A 96 -7.05 6.90 -0.42
CA GLN A 96 -6.75 8.04 0.43
C GLN A 96 -6.21 7.58 1.78
N ARG A 97 -6.85 6.58 2.39
CA ARG A 97 -6.39 5.98 3.65
C ARG A 97 -5.00 5.36 3.51
N ALA A 98 -4.78 4.54 2.50
CA ALA A 98 -3.50 3.87 2.27
C ALA A 98 -2.38 4.89 1.98
N THR A 99 -2.63 5.87 1.12
CA THR A 99 -1.65 6.92 0.81
C THR A 99 -1.33 7.77 2.05
N ARG A 100 -2.34 8.20 2.81
CA ARG A 100 -2.14 8.91 4.09
C ARG A 100 -1.29 8.07 5.04
N LEU A 101 -1.63 6.80 5.20
CA LEU A 101 -0.94 5.90 6.14
C LEU A 101 0.53 5.71 5.77
N LEU A 102 0.86 5.64 4.48
CA LEU A 102 2.25 5.48 4.03
C LEU A 102 3.07 6.71 4.40
N TRP A 103 2.58 7.89 4.02
CA TRP A 103 3.24 9.15 4.38
C TRP A 103 3.29 9.36 5.90
N GLU A 104 2.37 8.79 6.68
CA GLU A 104 2.40 8.90 8.15
C GLU A 104 3.56 8.08 8.71
N GLN A 105 3.84 6.91 8.11
CA GLN A 105 5.04 6.12 8.42
C GLN A 105 6.31 6.86 8.00
N ILE A 106 6.34 7.43 6.79
CA ILE A 106 7.51 8.18 6.27
C ILE A 106 7.84 9.34 7.20
N ARG A 107 6.83 10.14 7.58
CA ARG A 107 7.00 11.25 8.53
C ARG A 107 7.52 10.77 9.88
N TYR A 108 7.00 9.65 10.39
CA TYR A 108 7.46 9.08 11.64
C TYR A 108 8.93 8.65 11.55
N LEU A 109 9.30 7.93 10.49
CA LEU A 109 10.66 7.50 10.24
C LEU A 109 11.63 8.69 10.11
N ARG A 110 11.26 9.72 9.35
CA ARG A 110 12.04 10.96 9.20
C ARG A 110 12.34 11.59 10.57
N ALA A 111 11.34 11.68 11.45
CA ALA A 111 11.52 12.25 12.78
C ALA A 111 12.46 11.40 13.68
N GLU A 112 12.40 10.06 13.61
CA GLU A 112 13.34 9.20 14.32
C GLU A 112 14.77 9.34 13.75
N LEU A 113 14.89 9.45 12.42
CA LEU A 113 16.18 9.63 11.75
C LEU A 113 16.81 11.01 12.05
N ASP A 114 16.01 12.08 12.07
CA ASP A 114 16.45 13.42 12.48
C ASP A 114 16.97 13.42 13.91
N HIS A 115 16.24 12.78 14.81
CA HIS A 115 16.66 12.67 16.20
C HIS A 115 17.97 11.88 16.33
N TRP A 116 18.07 10.76 15.63
CA TRP A 116 19.28 9.94 15.64
C TRP A 116 20.48 10.71 15.07
N GLY A 117 20.32 11.41 13.95
CA GLY A 117 21.38 12.22 13.34
C GLY A 117 21.87 13.33 14.26
N LYS A 118 20.95 14.05 14.91
CA LYS A 118 21.29 15.07 15.93
C LYS A 118 22.10 14.49 17.08
N ARG A 119 21.74 13.30 17.58
CA ARG A 119 22.45 12.64 18.68
C ARG A 119 23.86 12.20 18.30
N HIS A 120 24.12 11.92 17.02
CA HIS A 120 25.40 11.43 16.53
C HIS A 120 26.19 12.48 15.74
N GLY A 121 25.76 13.75 15.76
CA GLY A 121 26.46 14.85 15.09
C GLY A 121 26.58 14.68 13.57
N CYS A 122 25.63 14.01 12.92
CA CYS A 122 25.67 13.75 11.47
C CYS A 122 24.36 14.13 10.77
N GLN A 123 24.43 14.33 9.46
CA GLN A 123 23.28 14.60 8.63
C GLN A 123 22.76 13.32 7.98
N CYS A 124 21.55 12.93 8.33
CA CYS A 124 20.88 11.78 7.72
C CYS A 124 19.84 12.22 6.69
N ARG A 125 19.77 11.53 5.55
CA ARG A 125 18.76 11.71 4.50
C ARG A 125 18.18 10.38 4.07
N LEU A 126 16.90 10.41 3.69
CA LEU A 126 16.23 9.31 3.00
C LEU A 126 16.12 9.71 1.53
N GLN A 127 16.79 8.98 0.65
CA GLN A 127 16.57 9.13 -0.79
C GLN A 127 15.58 8.07 -1.23
N GLY A 128 14.58 8.47 -2.02
CA GLY A 128 13.62 7.59 -2.67
C GLY A 128 14.31 6.43 -3.38
N PHE A 129 13.68 5.26 -3.35
CA PHE A 129 14.12 4.12 -4.14
C PHE A 129 12.95 3.54 -4.92
N SER A 130 11.91 3.09 -4.23
CA SER A 130 10.75 2.50 -4.90
C SER A 130 9.44 2.72 -4.12
N SER A 131 8.32 2.56 -4.82
CA SER A 131 6.99 2.49 -4.26
C SER A 131 6.26 1.26 -4.80
N HIS A 132 5.61 0.52 -3.90
CA HIS A 132 4.93 -0.73 -4.23
C HIS A 132 3.46 -0.59 -3.84
N TYR A 133 2.58 -0.89 -4.80
CA TYR A 133 1.14 -0.86 -4.64
C TYR A 133 0.62 -2.29 -4.64
N ASN A 134 0.18 -2.76 -3.47
CA ASN A 134 -0.24 -4.14 -3.26
C ASN A 134 -1.77 -4.24 -3.17
N PHE A 135 -2.36 -5.08 -4.02
CA PHE A 135 -3.81 -5.30 -4.10
C PHE A 135 -4.12 -6.78 -3.96
N SER A 136 -4.78 -7.16 -2.86
CA SER A 136 -5.26 -8.53 -2.70
C SER A 136 -6.59 -8.73 -3.42
N PHE A 137 -6.84 -9.96 -3.82
CA PHE A 137 -8.10 -10.40 -4.39
C PHE A 137 -8.43 -11.79 -3.87
N LEU A 138 -9.74 -12.07 -3.83
CA LEU A 138 -10.22 -13.41 -3.53
C LEU A 138 -9.84 -14.34 -4.69
N ASP A 139 -9.55 -15.60 -4.35
CA ASP A 139 -8.86 -16.57 -5.19
C ASP A 139 -9.13 -16.36 -6.69
N ALA A 140 -8.09 -15.90 -7.40
CA ALA A 140 -8.21 -15.60 -8.82
C ALA A 140 -8.47 -16.87 -9.65
N ARG A 141 -8.21 -18.06 -9.07
CA ARG A 141 -8.30 -19.36 -9.74
C ARG A 141 -9.73 -19.84 -9.86
N LYS A 142 -10.51 -19.19 -10.72
CA LYS A 142 -11.84 -19.66 -11.16
C LYS A 142 -11.77 -20.59 -12.37
N SER A 143 -10.70 -20.52 -13.17
CA SER A 143 -10.48 -21.34 -14.37
C SER A 143 -8.99 -21.37 -14.76
N LYS A 144 -8.60 -22.18 -15.75
CA LYS A 144 -7.23 -22.17 -16.32
C LYS A 144 -6.81 -20.79 -16.84
N ASP A 145 -7.78 -19.97 -17.27
CA ASP A 145 -7.56 -18.64 -17.85
C ASP A 145 -7.66 -17.48 -16.88
N ARG A 146 -7.98 -17.78 -15.62
CA ARG A 146 -8.05 -16.80 -14.54
C ARG A 146 -7.12 -17.24 -13.42
N ASN A 147 -5.93 -16.66 -13.36
CA ASN A 147 -4.99 -16.86 -12.26
C ASN A 147 -4.10 -15.63 -12.09
N ALA A 148 -3.44 -15.50 -10.95
CA ALA A 148 -2.63 -14.32 -10.61
C ALA A 148 -1.52 -14.01 -11.62
N THR A 149 -0.90 -15.04 -12.21
CA THR A 149 0.14 -14.88 -13.24
C THR A 149 -0.44 -14.29 -14.52
N LYS A 150 -1.54 -14.84 -15.04
CA LYS A 150 -2.22 -14.30 -16.23
C LYS A 150 -2.77 -12.89 -15.98
N LEU A 151 -3.32 -12.64 -14.79
CA LEU A 151 -3.75 -11.31 -14.37
C LEU A 151 -2.59 -10.30 -14.41
N ALA A 152 -1.48 -10.62 -13.75
CA ALA A 152 -0.32 -9.73 -13.71
C ALA A 152 0.31 -9.54 -15.12
N TYR A 153 0.27 -10.56 -15.99
CA TYR A 153 0.70 -10.42 -17.38
C TYR A 153 -0.19 -9.43 -18.15
N LEU A 154 -1.51 -9.58 -18.07
CA LEU A 154 -2.46 -8.67 -18.70
C LEU A 154 -2.31 -7.25 -18.15
N LEU A 155 -2.22 -7.09 -16.84
CA LEU A 155 -2.00 -5.79 -16.19
C LEU A 155 -0.68 -5.15 -16.62
N ALA A 156 0.36 -5.94 -16.89
CA ALA A 156 1.62 -5.45 -17.45
C ALA A 156 1.49 -4.90 -18.88
N HIS A 157 0.34 -5.08 -19.56
CA HIS A 157 0.02 -4.41 -20.83
C HIS A 157 -0.90 -3.18 -20.67
N ILE A 158 -1.53 -3.00 -19.50
CA ILE A 158 -2.53 -1.95 -19.26
C ILE A 158 -1.93 -0.80 -18.44
N LEU A 159 -1.28 -1.16 -17.34
CA LEU A 159 -0.82 -0.21 -16.33
C LEU A 159 0.37 0.68 -16.72
N PRO A 160 1.37 0.23 -17.53
CA PRO A 160 2.63 0.95 -17.61
C PRO A 160 2.53 2.41 -18.06
N VAL A 161 1.80 2.73 -19.13
CA VAL A 161 1.71 4.11 -19.63
C VAL A 161 1.04 5.04 -18.60
N PRO A 162 -0.14 4.73 -18.06
CA PRO A 162 -0.71 5.49 -16.95
C PRO A 162 0.21 5.64 -15.74
N VAL A 163 0.87 4.56 -15.29
CA VAL A 163 1.74 4.60 -14.10
C VAL A 163 3.03 5.39 -14.36
N LEU A 164 3.56 5.38 -15.59
CA LEU A 164 4.68 6.25 -15.96
C LEU A 164 4.32 7.73 -15.72
N LEU A 165 3.16 8.16 -16.19
CA LEU A 165 2.71 9.55 -16.03
C LEU A 165 2.38 9.90 -14.57
N LEU A 166 1.85 8.97 -13.79
CA LEU A 166 1.41 9.24 -12.42
C LEU A 166 2.50 9.04 -11.36
N ALA A 167 3.54 8.23 -11.62
CA ALA A 167 4.48 7.82 -10.57
C ALA A 167 5.96 7.98 -10.93
N ALA A 168 6.31 7.90 -12.22
CA ALA A 168 7.70 7.88 -12.65
C ALA A 168 8.26 9.31 -12.86
N ASN A 169 9.59 9.42 -12.83
CA ASN A 169 10.34 10.62 -13.12
C ASN A 169 11.43 10.33 -14.18
N ARG A 170 12.19 11.35 -14.58
CA ARG A 170 13.21 11.26 -15.64
C ARG A 170 14.34 10.25 -15.37
N GLN A 171 14.59 9.91 -14.11
CA GLN A 171 15.60 8.94 -13.70
C GLN A 171 15.01 7.56 -13.36
N SER A 172 13.71 7.36 -13.54
CA SER A 172 13.07 6.09 -13.26
C SER A 172 13.56 4.97 -14.15
N SER A 173 13.62 3.77 -13.57
CA SER A 173 14.22 2.61 -14.25
C SER A 173 13.19 1.72 -14.94
N ALA A 174 12.04 1.53 -14.31
CA ALA A 174 11.00 0.64 -14.79
C ALA A 174 9.65 0.87 -14.09
N VAL A 175 8.59 0.41 -14.74
CA VAL A 175 7.32 0.07 -14.09
C VAL A 175 7.16 -1.44 -14.12
N GLY A 176 6.86 -2.04 -12.97
CA GLY A 176 6.76 -3.49 -12.80
C GLY A 176 5.38 -3.94 -12.35
N VAL A 177 5.00 -5.15 -12.76
CA VAL A 177 3.79 -5.84 -12.30
C VAL A 177 4.16 -7.27 -11.94
N ARG A 178 3.87 -7.66 -10.70
CA ARG A 178 4.35 -8.91 -10.11
C ARG A 178 3.18 -9.71 -9.55
N PRO A 179 3.01 -10.97 -9.97
CA PRO A 179 2.05 -11.85 -9.34
C PRO A 179 2.55 -12.27 -7.95
N ARG A 180 1.61 -12.36 -7.02
CA ARG A 180 1.72 -13.10 -5.76
C ARG A 180 0.52 -14.05 -5.68
N LYS A 181 0.54 -14.99 -4.72
CA LYS A 181 -0.47 -16.06 -4.63
C LYS A 181 -1.92 -15.51 -4.68
N THR A 182 -2.21 -14.50 -3.87
CA THR A 182 -3.55 -13.90 -3.71
C THR A 182 -3.53 -12.37 -3.81
N ARG A 183 -2.47 -11.81 -4.41
CA ARG A 183 -2.33 -10.37 -4.64
C ARG A 183 -1.53 -10.08 -5.90
N VAL A 184 -1.69 -8.87 -6.42
CA VAL A 184 -0.78 -8.29 -7.41
C VAL A 184 -0.03 -7.15 -6.76
N GLU A 185 1.22 -7.00 -7.13
CA GLU A 185 2.10 -5.91 -6.70
C GLU A 185 2.52 -5.12 -7.94
N VAL A 186 2.28 -3.82 -7.91
CA VAL A 186 2.72 -2.89 -8.96
C VAL A 186 3.84 -2.05 -8.37
N THR A 187 4.96 -1.95 -9.08
CA THR A 187 6.17 -1.28 -8.59
C THR A 187 6.54 -0.13 -9.52
N ALA A 188 6.89 1.01 -8.96
CA ALA A 188 7.53 2.12 -9.65
C ALA A 188 8.68 2.64 -8.77
N ASP A 189 9.50 3.53 -9.32
CA ASP A 189 10.37 4.38 -8.51
C ASP A 189 9.53 5.18 -7.49
N PHE A 190 10.16 5.62 -6.39
CA PHE A 190 9.46 6.39 -5.37
C PHE A 190 8.84 7.68 -5.93
N THR A 191 7.58 7.94 -5.59
CA THR A 191 6.85 9.14 -6.01
C THR A 191 6.81 10.16 -4.85
N PRO A 192 7.69 11.19 -4.84
CA PRO A 192 7.77 12.17 -3.76
C PRO A 192 6.65 13.23 -3.80
N ASP A 193 5.45 12.83 -4.22
CA ASP A 193 4.27 13.69 -4.30
C ASP A 193 3.04 12.87 -3.82
N PRO A 194 2.41 13.26 -2.69
CA PRO A 194 1.25 12.54 -2.16
C PRO A 194 0.03 12.52 -3.09
N ALA A 195 -0.19 13.56 -3.90
CA ALA A 195 -1.34 13.64 -4.81
C ALA A 195 -1.16 12.70 -6.01
N LEU A 196 0.04 12.66 -6.57
CA LEU A 196 0.41 11.73 -7.64
C LEU A 196 0.47 10.28 -7.15
N MET A 197 0.94 10.03 -5.92
CA MET A 197 0.89 8.71 -5.30
C MET A 197 -0.56 8.26 -5.06
N LEU A 198 -1.44 9.15 -4.61
CA LEU A 198 -2.88 8.88 -4.48
C LEU A 198 -3.52 8.59 -5.85
N ALA A 199 -3.21 9.38 -6.86
CA ALA A 199 -3.70 9.19 -8.22
C ALA A 199 -3.26 7.83 -8.79
N THR A 200 -1.98 7.46 -8.60
CA THR A 200 -1.44 6.15 -8.97
C THR A 200 -2.17 5.03 -8.25
N CYS A 201 -2.30 5.14 -6.92
CA CYS A 201 -2.99 4.18 -6.08
C CYS A 201 -4.44 3.94 -6.54
N ALA A 202 -5.19 5.02 -6.77
CA ALA A 202 -6.58 4.95 -7.23
C ALA A 202 -6.72 4.39 -8.65
N PHE A 203 -5.82 4.80 -9.56
CA PHE A 203 -5.80 4.26 -10.93
C PHE A 203 -5.56 2.75 -10.93
N VAL A 204 -4.50 2.29 -10.26
CA VAL A 204 -4.17 0.86 -10.19
C VAL A 204 -5.29 0.08 -9.52
N ALA A 205 -5.85 0.58 -8.40
CA ALA A 205 -6.98 -0.04 -7.72
C ALA A 205 -8.17 -0.25 -8.65
N GLY A 206 -8.55 0.82 -9.37
CA GLY A 206 -9.67 0.79 -10.30
C GLY A 206 -9.45 -0.18 -11.46
N VAL A 207 -8.26 -0.18 -12.05
CA VAL A 207 -7.90 -1.11 -13.14
C VAL A 207 -7.94 -2.56 -12.65
N VAL A 208 -7.34 -2.86 -11.50
CA VAL A 208 -7.33 -4.22 -10.94
C VAL A 208 -8.76 -4.70 -10.70
N GLU A 209 -9.61 -3.89 -10.05
CA GLU A 209 -10.99 -4.25 -9.77
C GLU A 209 -11.85 -4.40 -11.03
N THR A 210 -11.63 -3.57 -12.05
CA THR A 210 -12.31 -3.73 -13.35
C THR A 210 -11.86 -5.01 -14.05
N VAL A 211 -10.54 -5.25 -14.17
CA VAL A 211 -9.99 -6.41 -14.88
C VAL A 211 -10.35 -7.72 -14.20
N LEU A 212 -10.45 -7.75 -12.87
CA LEU A 212 -10.93 -8.92 -12.12
C LEU A 212 -12.36 -9.34 -12.51
N ARG A 213 -13.16 -8.44 -13.10
CA ARG A 213 -14.52 -8.74 -13.60
C ARG A 213 -14.55 -9.23 -15.04
N TRP A 214 -13.45 -9.11 -15.78
CA TRP A 214 -13.39 -9.59 -17.16
C TRP A 214 -13.51 -11.12 -17.22
N GLU A 215 -14.00 -11.60 -18.36
CA GLU A 215 -14.28 -13.02 -18.61
C GLU A 215 -13.02 -13.88 -18.47
N SER A 216 -11.89 -13.40 -18.98
CA SER A 216 -10.59 -14.07 -18.93
C SER A 216 -9.45 -13.06 -18.74
N PHE A 217 -8.24 -13.52 -18.42
CA PHE A 217 -7.05 -12.65 -18.33
C PHE A 217 -6.15 -12.76 -19.57
N GLY A 218 -6.74 -13.00 -20.74
CA GLY A 218 -6.03 -13.06 -22.02
C GLY A 218 -5.93 -11.70 -22.72
N LEU A 219 -4.91 -11.51 -23.57
CA LEU A 219 -4.68 -10.24 -24.28
C LEU A 219 -5.79 -9.85 -25.28
N ARG A 220 -6.64 -10.80 -25.70
CA ARG A 220 -7.82 -10.50 -26.52
C ARG A 220 -8.78 -9.52 -25.83
N GLN A 221 -8.76 -9.49 -24.49
CA GLN A 221 -9.56 -8.54 -23.71
C GLN A 221 -9.16 -7.09 -23.95
N LEU A 222 -7.91 -6.81 -24.34
CA LEU A 222 -7.47 -5.44 -24.65
C LEU A 222 -8.27 -4.88 -25.83
N ASN A 223 -8.46 -5.67 -26.90
CA ASN A 223 -9.24 -5.25 -28.06
C ASN A 223 -10.73 -5.13 -27.70
N ARG A 224 -11.28 -6.10 -26.95
CA ARG A 224 -12.70 -6.09 -26.53
C ARG A 224 -13.05 -4.87 -25.68
N ASN A 225 -12.11 -4.40 -24.87
CA ASN A 225 -12.25 -3.22 -24.02
C ASN A 225 -11.66 -1.95 -24.66
N ARG A 226 -11.34 -1.98 -25.97
CA ARG A 226 -10.83 -0.85 -26.77
C ARG A 226 -9.61 -0.16 -26.15
N LEU A 227 -8.71 -0.93 -25.53
CA LEU A 227 -7.49 -0.41 -24.95
C LEU A 227 -6.39 -0.23 -26.00
N PRO A 228 -5.67 0.91 -25.99
CA PRO A 228 -4.59 1.18 -26.93
C PRO A 228 -3.42 0.21 -26.72
N ARG A 229 -2.77 -0.19 -27.81
CA ARG A 229 -1.66 -1.16 -27.78
C ARG A 229 -0.48 -0.63 -28.57
N ILE A 230 0.56 -0.21 -27.86
CA ILE A 230 1.82 0.26 -28.45
C ILE A 230 2.48 -0.87 -29.25
N THR A 231 3.16 -0.50 -30.34
CA THR A 231 4.00 -1.39 -31.14
C THR A 231 5.28 -0.65 -31.60
N PRO A 232 6.48 -1.25 -31.44
CA PRO A 232 6.75 -2.51 -30.76
C PRO A 232 6.51 -2.42 -29.24
N TYR A 233 6.16 -3.54 -28.62
CA TYR A 233 5.98 -3.65 -27.17
C TYR A 233 6.73 -4.85 -26.62
N ARG A 234 7.71 -4.61 -25.76
CA ARG A 234 8.59 -5.65 -25.20
C ARG A 234 8.50 -5.68 -23.68
N LEU A 235 7.78 -6.68 -23.15
CA LEU A 235 7.83 -6.99 -21.73
C LEU A 235 9.14 -7.67 -21.36
N ARG A 236 9.81 -7.15 -20.33
CA ARG A 236 10.99 -7.80 -19.75
C ARG A 236 10.57 -8.61 -18.54
N LYS A 237 11.01 -9.87 -18.44
CA LYS A 237 10.88 -10.62 -17.19
C LYS A 237 11.68 -9.91 -16.10
N HIS A 238 11.17 -9.95 -14.87
CA HIS A 238 11.93 -9.43 -13.74
C HIS A 238 13.17 -10.33 -13.50
N SER A 239 14.34 -9.73 -13.30
CA SER A 239 15.63 -10.45 -13.29
C SER A 239 15.77 -11.44 -12.12
N SER A 240 15.30 -11.05 -10.93
CA SER A 240 15.42 -11.87 -9.70
C SER A 240 14.09 -12.35 -9.11
N ARG A 241 12.95 -12.01 -9.72
CA ARG A 241 11.62 -12.20 -9.13
C ARG A 241 10.62 -12.65 -10.19
N ARG A 242 9.47 -13.18 -9.77
CA ARG A 242 8.34 -13.42 -10.69
C ARG A 242 7.68 -12.10 -11.09
N GLY A 243 7.34 -11.93 -12.36
CA GLY A 243 6.64 -10.77 -12.89
C GLY A 243 7.29 -10.18 -14.13
N TRP A 244 6.77 -9.03 -14.54
CA TRP A 244 7.18 -8.32 -15.76
C TRP A 244 7.48 -6.86 -15.47
N ARG A 245 8.27 -6.25 -16.34
CA ARG A 245 8.66 -4.84 -16.30
C ARG A 245 8.61 -4.23 -17.69
N ILE A 246 8.24 -2.96 -17.73
CA ILE A 246 8.49 -2.05 -18.83
C ILE A 246 9.68 -1.17 -18.45
N THR A 247 10.70 -1.19 -19.30
CA THR A 247 11.96 -0.46 -19.14
C THR A 247 12.10 0.58 -20.26
N ARG A 248 13.20 1.33 -20.30
CA ARG A 248 13.51 2.31 -21.37
C ARG A 248 13.24 1.80 -22.79
N ASP A 249 13.63 0.58 -23.12
CA ASP A 249 13.52 0.07 -24.51
C ASP A 249 12.22 -0.70 -24.79
N SER A 250 11.28 -0.69 -23.85
CA SER A 250 10.09 -1.55 -23.93
C SER A 250 9.02 -1.02 -24.88
N LEU A 251 9.00 0.28 -25.16
CA LEU A 251 7.94 0.96 -25.93
C LEU A 251 8.43 1.49 -27.29
N GLY A 252 9.60 1.04 -27.78
CA GLY A 252 10.27 1.56 -28.98
C GLY A 252 11.01 2.87 -28.75
N THR A 253 10.40 3.80 -28.03
CA THR A 253 10.98 5.08 -27.61
C THR A 253 11.09 5.14 -26.08
N ASN A 254 12.20 5.68 -25.55
CA ASN A 254 12.44 5.76 -24.11
C ASN A 254 11.42 6.70 -23.42
N PRO A 255 10.46 6.17 -22.64
CA PRO A 255 9.40 6.99 -22.05
C PRO A 255 9.89 7.90 -20.92
N PHE A 256 11.09 7.66 -20.38
CA PHE A 256 11.64 8.48 -19.30
C PHE A 256 12.34 9.73 -19.84
N LEU A 257 12.86 9.71 -21.07
CA LEU A 257 13.62 10.82 -21.64
C LEU A 257 12.91 11.54 -22.77
N ALA A 258 12.00 10.88 -23.48
CA ALA A 258 11.26 11.49 -24.58
C ALA A 258 10.29 12.58 -24.11
N ASP A 259 9.86 13.42 -25.03
CA ASP A 259 8.71 14.31 -24.81
C ASP A 259 7.43 13.46 -24.75
N ILE A 260 6.79 13.48 -23.59
CA ILE A 260 5.59 12.70 -23.30
C ILE A 260 4.33 13.26 -23.98
N ASN A 261 4.40 14.47 -24.53
CA ASN A 261 3.33 15.15 -25.25
C ASN A 261 3.44 14.97 -26.78
N ALA A 262 4.63 14.68 -27.30
CA ALA A 262 4.85 14.44 -28.71
C ALA A 262 4.25 13.08 -29.16
N PRO A 263 3.71 12.97 -30.39
CA PRO A 263 3.09 11.76 -30.92
C PRO A 263 4.12 10.70 -31.35
N LEU A 264 4.92 10.21 -30.40
CA LEU A 264 6.08 9.35 -30.68
C LEU A 264 5.77 7.84 -30.66
N TRP A 265 4.63 7.42 -30.11
CA TRP A 265 4.33 6.01 -29.91
C TRP A 265 3.31 5.50 -30.91
N LYS A 266 3.74 4.58 -31.78
CA LYS A 266 2.89 3.89 -32.74
C LYS A 266 2.02 2.86 -32.03
N LEU A 267 0.74 2.81 -32.39
CA LEU A 267 -0.21 1.82 -31.95
C LEU A 267 -0.40 0.73 -33.01
N ARG A 268 -0.90 -0.43 -32.59
CA ARG A 268 -1.22 -1.55 -33.50
C ARG A 268 -2.33 -1.24 -34.50
N ASP A 269 -3.15 -0.22 -34.22
CA ASP A 269 -4.23 0.26 -35.11
C ASP A 269 -3.73 1.31 -36.12
N GLY A 270 -2.42 1.55 -36.20
CA GLY A 270 -1.79 2.47 -37.15
C GLY A 270 -1.66 3.92 -36.66
N ARG A 271 -2.35 4.30 -35.58
CA ARG A 271 -2.23 5.66 -35.02
C ARG A 271 -0.86 5.88 -34.38
N ALA A 272 -0.35 7.10 -34.44
CA ALA A 272 0.78 7.56 -33.63
C ALA A 272 0.27 8.56 -32.59
N LEU A 273 0.48 8.27 -31.31
CA LEU A 273 -0.04 9.05 -30.19
C LEU A 273 1.06 9.39 -29.18
N SER A 274 0.81 10.42 -28.38
CA SER A 274 1.62 10.75 -27.21
C SER A 274 1.30 9.81 -26.04
N LEU A 275 2.19 9.72 -25.05
CA LEU A 275 1.90 8.93 -23.85
C LEU A 275 0.65 9.43 -23.14
N ARG A 276 0.44 10.76 -23.13
CA ARG A 276 -0.77 11.38 -22.58
C ARG A 276 -2.04 10.94 -23.30
N ALA A 277 -2.06 11.01 -24.63
CA ALA A 277 -3.21 10.56 -25.42
C ALA A 277 -3.50 9.07 -25.20
N ILE A 278 -2.46 8.23 -25.11
CA ILE A 278 -2.61 6.80 -24.79
C ILE A 278 -3.17 6.60 -23.38
N ALA A 279 -2.75 7.39 -22.40
CA ALA A 279 -3.28 7.32 -21.04
C ALA A 279 -4.73 7.79 -20.93
N VAL A 280 -5.11 8.85 -21.66
CA VAL A 280 -6.51 9.30 -21.78
C VAL A 280 -7.39 8.19 -22.35
N ASP A 281 -6.97 7.55 -23.44
CA ASP A 281 -7.70 6.42 -24.02
C ASP A 281 -7.78 5.24 -23.03
N SER A 282 -6.68 4.96 -22.31
CA SER A 282 -6.62 3.89 -21.31
C SER A 282 -7.47 4.15 -20.07
N LEU A 283 -7.78 5.41 -19.73
CA LEU A 283 -8.57 5.76 -18.55
C LEU A 283 -10.05 5.39 -18.71
N LYS A 284 -10.59 5.49 -19.93
CA LYS A 284 -12.03 5.37 -20.25
C LYS A 284 -12.74 4.18 -19.55
N PRO A 285 -12.28 2.92 -19.69
CA PRO A 285 -12.98 1.77 -19.10
C PRO A 285 -12.90 1.69 -17.57
N PHE A 286 -12.00 2.44 -16.92
CA PHE A 286 -11.71 2.30 -15.50
C PHE A 286 -12.29 3.43 -14.63
N ARG A 287 -12.84 4.49 -15.25
CA ARG A 287 -13.33 5.70 -14.55
C ARG A 287 -14.29 5.39 -13.41
N HIS A 288 -15.21 4.44 -13.60
CA HIS A 288 -16.20 4.08 -12.59
C HIS A 288 -15.53 3.52 -11.32
N GLU A 289 -14.66 2.52 -11.46
CA GLU A 289 -14.00 1.88 -10.32
C GLU A 289 -12.99 2.82 -9.63
N ILE A 290 -12.29 3.66 -10.39
CA ILE A 290 -11.40 4.70 -9.85
C ILE A 290 -12.20 5.66 -8.96
N LYS A 291 -13.35 6.16 -9.43
CA LYS A 291 -14.24 7.04 -8.64
C LYS A 291 -14.82 6.31 -7.41
N ARG A 292 -15.19 5.04 -7.55
CA ARG A 292 -15.82 4.24 -6.49
C ARG A 292 -14.86 3.98 -5.32
N LEU A 293 -13.60 3.64 -5.62
CA LEU A 293 -12.58 3.30 -4.61
C LEU A 293 -11.87 4.54 -4.07
N GLY A 294 -11.63 5.53 -4.93
CA GLY A 294 -11.14 6.85 -4.56
C GLY A 294 -12.29 7.82 -4.30
N ASP A 295 -12.35 8.88 -5.10
CA ASP A 295 -13.42 9.87 -5.16
C ASP A 295 -13.40 10.61 -6.51
N LEU A 296 -14.34 11.54 -6.71
CA LEU A 296 -14.42 12.31 -7.95
C LEU A 296 -13.20 13.22 -8.15
N ILE A 297 -12.70 13.85 -7.09
CA ILE A 297 -11.55 14.76 -7.15
C ILE A 297 -10.29 14.01 -7.58
N THR A 298 -10.08 12.80 -7.06
CA THR A 298 -8.95 11.94 -7.43
C THR A 298 -9.06 11.52 -8.90
N LEU A 299 -10.25 11.13 -9.37
CA LEU A 299 -10.47 10.82 -10.80
C LEU A 299 -10.20 12.05 -11.68
N GLN A 300 -10.65 13.24 -11.28
CA GLN A 300 -10.39 14.48 -11.99
C GLN A 300 -8.89 14.79 -12.04
N HIS A 301 -8.16 14.56 -10.95
CA HIS A 301 -6.72 14.76 -10.93
C HIS A 301 -5.99 13.76 -11.85
N VAL A 302 -6.37 12.48 -11.84
CA VAL A 302 -5.85 11.48 -12.81
C VAL A 302 -6.10 11.94 -14.24
N ALA A 303 -7.33 12.38 -14.55
CA ALA A 303 -7.69 12.86 -15.87
C ALA A 303 -6.91 14.13 -16.27
N ALA A 304 -6.76 15.09 -15.35
CA ALA A 304 -6.00 16.31 -15.56
C ALA A 304 -4.51 16.03 -15.82
N VAL A 305 -3.91 15.09 -15.09
CA VAL A 305 -2.55 14.63 -15.42
C VAL A 305 -2.57 14.04 -16.81
N PHE A 306 -3.46 13.12 -17.17
CA PHE A 306 -3.45 12.54 -18.52
C PHE A 306 -3.71 13.55 -19.64
N ALA A 307 -4.49 14.60 -19.40
CA ALA A 307 -4.76 15.67 -20.35
C ALA A 307 -3.61 16.68 -20.48
N GLY A 308 -2.71 16.76 -19.49
CA GLY A 308 -1.65 17.78 -19.42
C GLY A 308 -2.04 19.03 -18.61
N ASP A 309 -3.26 19.07 -18.07
CA ASP A 309 -3.76 20.15 -17.21
C ASP A 309 -3.17 20.10 -15.78
N ALA A 310 -2.57 18.98 -15.40
CA ALA A 310 -1.82 18.82 -14.17
C ALA A 310 -0.47 18.14 -14.43
N ARG A 311 0.52 18.51 -13.61
CA ARG A 311 1.91 18.07 -13.80
C ARG A 311 2.09 16.59 -13.46
N SER A 312 2.81 15.90 -14.32
CA SER A 312 3.53 14.65 -14.06
C SER A 312 4.95 14.97 -13.58
N LEU A 313 5.60 14.06 -12.86
CA LEU A 313 7.04 14.20 -12.58
C LEU A 313 7.90 14.06 -13.85
N LEU A 314 7.33 13.53 -14.95
CA LEU A 314 7.97 13.51 -16.26
C LEU A 314 7.91 14.86 -16.98
N ASP A 315 7.14 15.85 -16.52
CA ASP A 315 7.17 17.19 -17.11
C ASP A 315 8.44 17.97 -16.75
N PHE A 316 9.12 17.56 -15.68
CA PHE A 316 10.34 18.21 -15.23
C PHE A 316 11.57 17.63 -15.94
N PRO A 317 12.64 18.43 -16.12
CA PRO A 317 13.89 17.96 -16.71
C PRO A 317 14.63 16.96 -15.81
N ASN A 318 14.44 17.06 -14.49
CA ASN A 318 15.08 16.22 -13.48
C ASN A 318 14.05 15.70 -12.48
N ARG A 319 14.40 14.65 -11.72
CA ARG A 319 13.59 14.23 -10.57
C ARG A 319 13.58 15.34 -9.50
N PRO A 320 12.48 15.54 -8.76
CA PRO A 320 12.38 16.62 -7.78
C PRO A 320 13.30 16.38 -6.57
N GLU A 321 13.78 17.45 -5.94
CA GLU A 321 14.64 17.40 -4.74
C GLU A 321 14.03 16.64 -3.57
N ALA A 322 12.69 16.64 -3.47
CA ALA A 322 11.96 15.86 -2.47
C ALA A 322 12.19 14.34 -2.61
N TYR A 323 12.67 13.86 -3.76
CA TYR A 323 13.16 12.49 -3.93
C TYR A 323 14.45 12.25 -3.14
N ASP A 324 15.32 13.25 -3.01
CA ASP A 324 16.67 13.13 -2.42
C ASP A 324 16.73 13.48 -0.92
N ASP A 325 15.64 14.02 -0.34
CA ASP A 325 15.44 14.15 1.11
C ASP A 325 13.98 13.92 1.51
N VAL A 326 13.52 12.67 1.36
CA VAL A 326 12.14 12.26 1.57
C VAL A 326 11.69 12.53 3.01
N GLY A 327 10.50 13.13 3.12
CA GLY A 327 9.84 13.35 4.40
C GLY A 327 10.28 14.62 5.14
N ARG A 328 11.32 15.32 4.65
CA ARG A 328 11.83 16.56 5.26
C ARG A 328 10.80 17.69 5.24
N VAL A 329 10.22 17.92 4.08
CA VAL A 329 9.05 18.77 3.88
C VAL A 329 7.96 17.87 3.32
N ILE A 330 6.80 17.83 3.98
CA ILE A 330 5.66 17.07 3.47
C ILE A 330 4.50 18.04 3.32
N ASP A 331 4.22 18.43 2.07
CA ASP A 331 2.93 19.01 1.73
C ASP A 331 1.96 17.88 1.40
N TRP A 332 1.15 17.55 2.40
CA TRP A 332 0.14 16.50 2.33
C TRP A 332 -1.07 16.88 1.47
N GLY A 333 -1.20 18.16 1.07
CA GLY A 333 -2.51 18.72 0.81
C GLY A 333 -3.44 18.45 2.00
N ARG A 334 -3.00 18.77 3.23
CA ARG A 334 -3.56 18.29 4.53
C ARG A 334 -5.09 18.32 4.62
N ARG A 335 -5.73 19.28 3.95
CA ARG A 335 -7.19 19.39 3.87
C ARG A 335 -7.82 18.21 3.11
N ARG A 336 -7.30 17.81 1.95
CA ARG A 336 -7.88 16.77 1.07
C ARG A 336 -7.79 15.34 1.64
N MET A 337 -6.67 14.96 2.26
CA MET A 337 -6.46 13.55 2.67
C MET A 337 -7.10 13.15 4.02
N ARG A 338 -7.51 14.11 4.86
CA ARG A 338 -8.08 13.85 6.20
C ARG A 338 -9.60 13.69 6.23
N HIS A 339 -10.27 13.80 5.09
CA HIS A 339 -11.73 13.66 5.02
C HIS A 339 -12.19 12.24 5.41
N TRP A 340 -11.33 11.24 5.24
CA TRP A 340 -11.68 9.84 5.49
C TRP A 340 -11.31 9.40 6.90
N SER A 341 -12.32 8.94 7.64
CA SER A 341 -12.07 8.28 8.92
C SER A 341 -11.23 7.01 8.74
N ARG A 342 -10.49 6.65 9.79
CA ARG A 342 -9.66 5.44 9.84
C ARG A 342 -10.47 4.19 9.48
N SER A 343 -9.85 3.26 8.76
CA SER A 343 -10.48 1.97 8.43
C SER A 343 -10.72 1.11 9.68
N ARG A 344 -11.48 0.01 9.58
CA ARG A 344 -11.71 -0.84 10.76
C ARG A 344 -10.42 -1.56 11.15
N TYR A 345 -9.67 -2.05 10.17
CA TYR A 345 -8.36 -2.66 10.42
C TYR A 345 -7.36 -1.66 10.98
N GLU A 346 -7.33 -0.43 10.48
CA GLU A 346 -6.49 0.63 11.05
C GLU A 346 -6.83 0.90 12.53
N LYS A 347 -8.12 1.01 12.87
CA LYS A 347 -8.58 1.18 14.26
C LYS A 347 -8.17 0.00 15.15
N ALA A 348 -8.27 -1.22 14.65
CA ALA A 348 -7.84 -2.42 15.39
C ALA A 348 -6.32 -2.40 15.63
N ILE A 349 -5.52 -2.08 14.60
CA ILE A 349 -4.06 -2.01 14.70
C ILE A 349 -3.60 -0.92 15.68
N HIS A 350 -4.24 0.25 15.69
CA HIS A 350 -3.91 1.28 16.69
C HIS A 350 -4.17 0.81 18.13
N ARG A 351 -5.21 0.00 18.38
CA ARG A 351 -5.44 -0.59 19.71
C ARG A 351 -4.37 -1.61 20.07
N VAL A 352 -3.94 -2.42 19.10
CA VAL A 352 -2.85 -3.38 19.26
C VAL A 352 -1.54 -2.65 19.62
N ILE A 353 -1.24 -1.55 18.94
CA ILE A 353 -0.03 -0.75 19.16
C ILE A 353 -0.03 0.01 20.49
N ALA A 354 -1.20 0.36 21.03
CA ALA A 354 -1.31 0.97 22.35
C ALA A 354 -0.76 0.06 23.48
N ARG A 355 -0.67 -1.26 23.25
CA ARG A 355 -0.06 -2.26 24.17
C ARG A 355 -0.68 -2.37 25.56
N GLU A 356 -1.76 -1.65 25.81
CA GLU A 356 -2.58 -1.84 26.98
C GLU A 356 -3.24 -3.22 26.93
N PRO A 357 -3.41 -3.90 28.08
CA PRO A 357 -4.21 -5.12 28.16
C PRO A 357 -5.57 -4.98 27.48
N MET A 358 -5.76 -5.70 26.39
CA MET A 358 -7.00 -5.68 25.62
C MET A 358 -7.99 -6.68 26.20
N ARG A 359 -9.19 -6.22 26.54
CA ARG A 359 -10.30 -7.12 26.87
C ARG A 359 -10.94 -7.62 25.58
N LEU A 360 -10.81 -8.92 25.30
CA LEU A 360 -11.40 -9.59 24.14
C LEU A 360 -12.39 -10.64 24.65
N GLY A 361 -13.68 -10.35 24.53
CA GLY A 361 -14.74 -11.12 25.20
C GLY A 361 -14.65 -10.99 26.73
N LYS A 362 -14.67 -12.13 27.44
CA LYS A 362 -14.57 -12.18 28.91
C LYS A 362 -13.12 -12.14 29.44
N LYS A 363 -12.11 -12.24 28.58
CA LYS A 363 -10.69 -12.41 28.96
C LYS A 363 -9.85 -11.18 28.63
N ARG A 364 -8.72 -11.00 29.33
CA ARG A 364 -7.72 -9.95 29.07
C ARG A 364 -6.47 -10.53 28.42
N TYR A 365 -5.97 -9.83 27.42
CA TYR A 365 -4.85 -10.27 26.59
C TYR A 365 -3.82 -9.16 26.44
N ARG A 366 -2.54 -9.54 26.39
CA ARG A 366 -1.43 -8.66 26.04
C ARG A 366 -0.89 -9.04 24.67
N VAL A 367 -0.64 -8.05 23.82
CA VAL A 367 -0.04 -8.27 22.49
C VAL A 367 1.39 -8.74 22.65
N GLU A 368 1.77 -9.82 21.97
CA GLU A 368 3.15 -10.30 21.90
C GLU A 368 3.82 -9.96 20.58
N ARG A 369 3.13 -10.23 19.47
CA ARG A 369 3.72 -10.19 18.13
C ARG A 369 2.65 -9.97 17.07
N MET A 370 3.04 -9.32 15.98
CA MET A 370 2.26 -9.30 14.74
C MET A 370 2.66 -10.50 13.88
N ASN A 371 1.71 -11.35 13.52
CA ASN A 371 1.92 -12.52 12.69
C ASN A 371 1.50 -12.20 11.24
N GLY A 372 2.50 -11.91 10.41
CA GLY A 372 2.25 -11.42 9.05
C GLY A 372 1.45 -10.12 9.05
N TRP A 373 0.59 -9.95 8.05
CA TRP A 373 -0.13 -8.70 7.79
C TRP A 373 -1.58 -8.68 8.28
N TYR A 374 -2.11 -9.82 8.75
CA TYR A 374 -3.52 -10.00 9.11
C TYR A 374 -3.76 -10.66 10.48
N GLN A 375 -2.72 -11.23 11.10
CA GLN A 375 -2.84 -11.93 12.38
C GLN A 375 -2.00 -11.27 13.46
N VAL A 376 -2.42 -11.46 14.71
CA VAL A 376 -1.77 -10.90 15.89
C VAL A 376 -1.78 -11.97 16.98
N ASP A 377 -0.60 -12.25 17.54
CA ASP A 377 -0.42 -13.17 18.64
C ASP A 377 -0.52 -12.44 19.97
N PHE A 378 -1.32 -12.99 20.87
CA PHE A 378 -1.57 -12.47 22.21
C PHE A 378 -1.24 -13.51 23.27
N ARG A 379 -0.94 -13.04 24.48
CA ARG A 379 -0.88 -13.83 25.70
C ARG A 379 -2.06 -13.48 26.60
N GLU A 380 -2.84 -14.47 27.00
CA GLU A 380 -3.88 -14.31 28.02
C GLU A 380 -3.24 -13.98 29.38
N ILE A 381 -3.71 -12.94 30.07
CA ILE A 381 -3.08 -12.48 31.33
C ILE A 381 -3.33 -13.47 32.48
N GLY A 382 -4.52 -14.05 32.57
CA GLY A 382 -4.87 -14.93 33.69
C GLY A 382 -4.22 -16.31 33.61
N THR A 383 -4.03 -16.86 32.40
CA THR A 383 -3.56 -18.24 32.19
C THR A 383 -2.17 -18.33 31.58
N GLY A 384 -1.63 -17.21 31.07
CA GLY A 384 -0.38 -17.19 30.30
C GLY A 384 -0.46 -17.88 28.93
N LYS A 385 -1.61 -18.45 28.53
CA LYS A 385 -1.76 -19.18 27.26
C LYS A 385 -1.69 -18.22 26.07
N ARG A 386 -1.00 -18.66 25.01
CA ARG A 386 -0.95 -17.94 23.73
C ARG A 386 -2.22 -18.14 22.94
N ARG A 387 -2.65 -17.09 22.24
CA ARG A 387 -3.78 -17.12 21.32
C ARG A 387 -3.57 -16.15 20.17
N THR A 388 -3.80 -16.61 18.95
CA THR A 388 -3.76 -15.77 17.76
C THR A 388 -5.18 -15.30 17.41
N PHE A 389 -5.30 -14.03 17.07
CA PHE A 389 -6.52 -13.44 16.51
C PHE A 389 -6.21 -12.81 15.16
N ASN A 390 -7.15 -12.84 14.23
CA ASN A 390 -7.08 -12.07 13.00
C ASN A 390 -7.76 -10.70 13.13
N LEU A 391 -7.51 -9.79 12.17
CA LEU A 391 -8.04 -8.43 12.27
C LEU A 391 -9.58 -8.37 12.22
N ASP A 392 -10.27 -9.28 11.52
CA ASP A 392 -11.75 -9.32 11.55
C ASP A 392 -12.28 -9.68 12.94
N GLU A 393 -11.67 -10.66 13.62
CA GLU A 393 -12.02 -11.02 14.99
C GLU A 393 -11.79 -9.83 15.93
N LEU A 394 -10.64 -9.15 15.81
CA LEU A 394 -10.33 -7.98 16.63
C LEU A 394 -11.33 -6.85 16.41
N VAL A 395 -11.77 -6.62 15.16
CA VAL A 395 -12.81 -5.64 14.83
C VAL A 395 -14.15 -6.04 15.44
N ARG A 396 -14.57 -7.31 15.31
CA ARG A 396 -15.85 -7.82 15.81
C ARG A 396 -15.94 -7.75 17.34
N LEU A 397 -14.92 -8.26 18.03
CA LEU A 397 -14.86 -8.28 19.49
C LEU A 397 -14.75 -6.87 20.08
N SER A 398 -14.12 -5.96 19.33
CA SER A 398 -14.04 -4.53 19.66
C SER A 398 -15.38 -3.79 19.52
N ALA A 399 -16.23 -4.21 18.59
CA ALA A 399 -17.53 -3.58 18.30
C ALA A 399 -18.63 -4.05 19.25
N ALA A 400 -18.59 -5.32 19.69
CA ALA A 400 -19.54 -5.87 20.68
C ALA A 400 -19.60 -5.05 21.98
N LYS A 401 -18.53 -4.30 22.31
CA LYS A 401 -18.49 -3.35 23.43
C LYS A 401 -19.48 -2.18 23.29
N LYS A 402 -19.84 -1.76 22.07
CA LYS A 402 -20.74 -0.63 21.82
C LYS A 402 -22.23 -0.98 21.92
N LEU A 403 -22.58 -2.27 21.85
CA LEU A 403 -23.97 -2.74 21.77
C LEU A 403 -24.54 -3.22 23.12
N LEU A 404 -23.75 -3.24 24.19
CA LEU A 404 -24.30 -3.49 25.54
C LEU A 404 -24.98 -2.20 26.03
N PRO A 405 -26.31 -2.18 26.26
CA PRO A 405 -26.98 -1.02 26.84
C PRO A 405 -26.33 -0.69 28.17
N SER A 406 -26.02 0.58 28.41
CA SER A 406 -25.69 1.04 29.75
C SER A 406 -26.86 0.67 30.67
N ALA A 407 -26.60 -0.13 31.71
CA ALA A 407 -27.60 -0.45 32.72
C ALA A 407 -28.26 0.87 33.20
N PRO A 408 -29.59 0.92 33.35
CA PRO A 408 -30.26 2.12 33.80
C PRO A 408 -29.68 2.51 35.16
N ARG A 409 -29.13 3.73 35.24
CA ARG A 409 -28.71 4.33 36.51
C ARG A 409 -29.94 4.33 37.43
N LYS A 410 -29.93 3.50 38.48
CA LYS A 410 -30.91 3.59 39.57
C LYS A 410 -30.92 5.04 40.06
N ARG A 411 -32.00 5.77 39.78
CA ARG A 411 -32.27 7.07 40.39
C ARG A 411 -32.30 6.85 41.90
N LYS A 412 -31.39 7.49 42.64
CA LYS A 412 -31.49 7.55 44.11
C LYS A 412 -32.78 8.29 44.44
N ALA A 413 -33.61 7.69 45.28
CA ALA A 413 -34.81 8.34 45.82
C ALA A 413 -34.42 9.63 46.58
N PRO A 414 -35.21 10.70 46.47
CA PRO A 414 -34.93 11.93 47.20
C PRO A 414 -35.13 11.69 48.70
N LYS A 415 -34.14 12.10 49.50
CA LYS A 415 -34.25 12.13 50.95
C LYS A 415 -35.40 13.07 51.34
N LYS A 416 -36.41 12.54 52.03
CA LYS A 416 -37.42 13.36 52.72
C LYS A 416 -36.71 14.23 53.76
N ARG A 417 -36.83 15.55 53.62
CA ARG A 417 -36.56 16.50 54.72
C ARG A 417 -37.70 16.34 55.73
N ARG A 418 -37.36 16.04 57.00
CA ARG A 418 -38.28 16.23 58.12
C ARG A 418 -38.26 17.71 58.50
N ALA A 419 -39.45 18.27 58.71
CA ALA A 419 -39.66 19.52 59.43
C ALA A 419 -39.49 19.28 60.93
#